data_AF-A0AAD6YY36-F1
#
_entry.id   AF-A0AAD6YY36-F1
#
_cell.length_a   1.000
_cell.length_b   1.000
_cell.length_c   1.000
_cell.angle_alpha   90.00
_cell.angle_beta   90.00
_cell.angle_gamma   90.00
#
_symmetry.space_group_name_H-M   'P 1'
#
loop_
_entity.id
_entity.type
_entity.pdbx_description
1 polymer ?
#
loop_
_entity_poly.entity_id
_entity_poly.type
_entity_poly.pdbx_seq_one_letter_code
_entity_poly.pdbx_strand_id
1 'polypeptide(L)'
;LDNMTYVEFGSKCRLEKHDPDQPMHPLQILENEFPGRPRMRIRFYQPGHIGVCRIQMVYPRHGDFYLRALLLHRTARDWTDMRTIDGITYGTYQGAARAIGLFDNSDEGIMVFEELVNFGAPPSQLRWIFAVLAVD
;
A
#
# COMPACT_ATOMS: atom_id res chain seq x y z
N LEU A 1 6.54 11.45 9.95
CA LEU A 1 6.00 10.57 8.88
C LEU A 1 6.02 9.10 9.29
N ASP A 2 6.85 8.75 10.28
CA ASP A 2 7.25 7.38 10.61
C ASP A 2 6.13 6.45 11.09
N ASN A 3 4.97 7.01 11.49
CA ASN A 3 3.76 6.26 11.87
C ASN A 3 2.55 6.74 11.06
N MET A 4 2.65 6.71 9.74
CA MET A 4 1.53 7.00 8.84
C MET A 4 1.28 5.81 7.92
N THR A 5 0.07 5.27 7.94
CA THR A 5 -0.32 4.17 7.04
C THR A 5 -0.26 4.63 5.58
N TYR A 6 -0.28 3.68 4.64
CA TYR A 6 -0.26 4.00 3.21
C TYR A 6 -1.43 4.91 2.79
N VAL A 7 -2.63 4.67 3.33
CA VAL A 7 -3.83 5.48 3.04
C VAL A 7 -3.70 6.89 3.61
N GLU A 8 -3.20 7.02 4.83
CA GLU A 8 -2.96 8.32 5.44
C GLU A 8 -1.89 9.11 4.69
N PHE A 9 -0.85 8.44 4.19
CA PHE A 9 0.17 9.07 3.36
C PHE A 9 -0.45 9.68 2.10
N GLY A 10 -1.20 8.88 1.34
CA GLY A 10 -1.83 9.32 0.09
C GLY A 10 -2.89 10.41 0.27
N SER A 11 -3.51 10.50 1.45
CA SER A 11 -4.49 11.54 1.78
C SER A 11 -3.88 12.84 2.30
N LYS A 12 -2.66 12.80 2.86
CA LYS A 12 -2.00 13.97 3.48
C LYS A 12 -0.90 14.57 2.61
N CYS A 13 -0.25 13.78 1.77
CA CYS A 13 0.88 14.23 0.96
C CYS A 13 1.10 13.38 -0.30
N ARG A 14 2.05 13.83 -1.13
CA ARG A 14 2.60 13.06 -2.27
C ARG A 14 4.11 13.24 -2.37
N LEU A 15 4.75 12.33 -3.08
CA LEU A 15 6.16 12.45 -3.46
C LEU A 15 6.31 13.21 -4.78
N GLU A 16 7.31 14.10 -4.83
CA GLU A 16 7.71 14.87 -6.00
C GLU A 16 9.22 14.72 -6.20
N LYS A 17 9.70 14.80 -7.44
CA LYS A 17 11.15 14.76 -7.70
C LYS A 17 11.82 15.98 -7.07
N HIS A 18 12.96 15.78 -6.44
CA HIS A 18 13.77 16.92 -5.97
C HIS A 18 14.49 17.57 -7.15
N ASP A 19 14.23 18.86 -7.35
CA ASP A 19 15.00 19.73 -8.23
C ASP A 19 15.80 20.71 -7.35
N PRO A 20 17.14 20.64 -7.32
CA PRO A 20 17.96 21.52 -6.49
C PRO A 20 17.80 23.01 -6.81
N ASP A 21 17.51 23.35 -8.07
CA ASP A 21 17.43 24.74 -8.54
C ASP A 21 16.09 25.40 -8.18
N GLN A 22 15.07 24.60 -7.85
CA GLN A 22 13.76 25.09 -7.49
C GLN A 22 13.65 25.31 -5.97
N PRO A 23 13.21 26.50 -5.50
CA PRO A 23 13.04 26.76 -4.07
C PRO A 23 11.99 25.86 -3.44
N MET A 24 12.16 25.55 -2.15
CA MET A 24 11.20 24.75 -1.38
C MET A 24 9.94 25.56 -1.08
N HIS A 25 8.77 25.00 -1.37
CA HIS A 25 7.51 25.57 -0.92
C HIS A 25 7.30 25.32 0.59
N PRO A 26 6.58 26.18 1.35
CA PRO A 26 6.36 25.99 2.80
C PRO A 26 5.72 24.65 3.21
N LEU A 27 4.90 24.08 2.32
CA LEU A 27 4.28 22.75 2.46
C LEU A 27 5.12 21.62 1.86
N GLN A 28 6.41 21.84 1.61
CA GLN A 28 7.33 20.80 1.16
C GLN A 28 8.38 20.55 2.22
N ILE A 29 8.71 19.28 2.41
CA ILE A 29 9.90 18.86 3.14
C ILE A 29 10.76 18.00 2.23
N LEU A 30 12.06 17.99 2.50
CA LEU A 30 12.99 17.14 1.79
C LEU A 30 13.06 15.79 2.50
N GLU A 31 12.95 14.71 1.74
CA GLU A 31 13.13 13.37 2.28
C GLU A 31 14.56 13.17 2.79
N ASN A 32 14.79 12.19 3.67
CA ASN A 32 16.14 11.73 3.97
C ASN A 32 16.82 11.16 2.72
N GLU A 33 18.14 11.14 2.71
CA GLU A 33 18.91 10.59 1.59
C GLU A 33 18.99 9.07 1.71
N PHE A 34 18.75 8.36 0.60
CA PHE A 34 18.76 6.91 0.56
C PHE A 34 19.68 6.44 -0.59
N PRO A 35 20.58 5.47 -0.34
CA PRO A 35 21.50 4.98 -1.36
C PRO A 35 20.74 4.41 -2.57
N GLY A 36 21.22 4.72 -3.78
CA GLY A 36 20.74 4.10 -5.02
C GLY A 36 19.41 4.63 -5.55
N ARG A 37 18.84 5.69 -4.97
CA ARG A 37 17.66 6.36 -5.54
C ARG A 37 17.78 7.89 -5.48
N PRO A 38 17.19 8.61 -6.46
CA PRO A 38 17.12 10.06 -6.38
C PRO A 38 16.32 10.49 -5.14
N ARG A 39 16.80 11.55 -4.49
CA ARG A 39 16.13 12.16 -3.34
C ARG A 39 14.80 12.76 -3.77
N MET A 40 13.76 12.59 -2.95
CA MET A 40 12.42 13.10 -3.26
C MET A 40 12.05 14.25 -2.32
N ARG A 41 11.11 15.09 -2.76
CA ARG A 41 10.40 16.06 -1.93
C ARG A 41 9.04 15.48 -1.54
N ILE A 42 8.61 15.75 -0.33
CA ILE A 42 7.28 15.38 0.16
C ILE A 42 6.45 16.65 0.17
N ARG A 43 5.40 16.68 -0.65
CA ARG A 43 4.47 17.81 -0.73
C ARG A 43 3.22 17.50 0.07
N PHE A 44 2.99 18.25 1.13
CA PHE A 44 1.75 18.20 1.90
C PHE A 44 0.63 18.93 1.18
N TYR A 45 -0.57 18.37 1.28
CA TYR A 45 -1.78 19.02 0.79
C TYR A 45 -2.21 20.12 1.76
N GLN A 46 -2.99 21.08 1.24
CA GLN A 46 -3.61 22.11 2.08
C GLN A 46 -4.76 21.52 2.90
N PRO A 47 -5.11 22.12 4.06
CA PRO A 47 -6.30 21.74 4.81
C PRO A 47 -7.55 21.76 3.91
N GLY A 48 -8.37 20.71 4.00
CA GLY A 48 -9.57 20.55 3.17
C GLY A 48 -9.33 19.94 1.77
N HIS A 49 -8.09 19.60 1.43
CA HIS A 49 -7.82 18.86 0.20
C HIS A 49 -8.36 17.43 0.27
N ILE A 50 -9.08 17.03 -0.78
CA ILE A 50 -9.51 15.64 -0.98
C ILE A 50 -8.51 14.98 -1.92
N GLY A 51 -7.61 14.18 -1.36
CA GLY A 51 -6.63 13.42 -2.13
C GLY A 51 -7.30 12.24 -2.83
N VAL A 52 -7.41 12.30 -4.15
CA VAL A 52 -7.89 11.17 -4.96
C VAL A 52 -6.70 10.45 -5.55
N CYS A 53 -6.50 9.18 -5.16
CA CYS A 53 -5.48 8.31 -5.72
C CYS A 53 -6.14 7.12 -6.42
N ARG A 54 -5.63 6.73 -7.60
CA ARG A 54 -6.02 5.46 -8.21
C ARG A 54 -5.16 4.37 -7.61
N ILE A 55 -5.79 3.34 -7.07
CA ILE A 55 -5.07 2.17 -6.60
C ILE A 55 -5.09 1.13 -7.71
N GLN A 56 -3.91 0.59 -8.04
CA GLN A 56 -3.82 -0.47 -9.04
C GLN A 56 -4.45 -1.76 -8.50
N MET A 57 -5.15 -2.46 -9.38
CA MET A 57 -5.63 -3.81 -9.09
C MET A 57 -4.44 -4.76 -9.05
N VAL A 58 -4.29 -5.49 -7.94
CA VAL A 58 -3.23 -6.49 -7.75
C VAL A 58 -3.92 -7.79 -7.34
N TYR A 59 -3.60 -8.90 -8.01
CA TYR A 59 -4.21 -10.20 -7.70
C TYR A 59 -3.45 -10.91 -6.59
N PRO A 60 -4.14 -11.72 -5.74
CA PRO A 60 -3.50 -12.51 -4.67
C PRO A 60 -2.34 -13.39 -5.13
N ARG A 61 -2.42 -13.93 -6.36
CA ARG A 61 -1.32 -14.69 -6.99
C ARG A 61 -0.02 -13.91 -7.17
N HIS A 62 -0.06 -12.58 -7.12
CA HIS A 62 1.12 -11.74 -7.13
C HIS A 62 1.50 -11.41 -5.68
N GLY A 63 2.76 -11.69 -5.31
CA GLY A 63 3.27 -11.40 -3.95
C GLY A 63 3.10 -9.94 -3.51
N ASP A 64 2.95 -9.02 -4.46
CA ASP A 64 2.65 -7.60 -4.25
C ASP A 64 1.31 -7.36 -3.54
N PHE A 65 0.34 -8.27 -3.67
CA PHE A 65 -0.94 -8.20 -2.96
C PHE A 65 -0.73 -8.22 -1.44
N TYR A 66 0.07 -9.17 -0.95
CA TYR A 66 0.36 -9.30 0.48
C TYR A 66 1.17 -8.13 1.02
N LEU A 67 2.09 -7.59 0.23
CA LEU A 67 2.81 -6.36 0.58
C LEU A 67 1.85 -5.18 0.72
N ARG A 68 0.94 -4.99 -0.25
CA ARG A 68 -0.07 -3.92 -0.17
C ARG A 68 -0.95 -4.09 1.05
N ALA A 69 -1.43 -5.30 1.33
CA ALA A 69 -2.23 -5.57 2.51
C ALA A 69 -1.47 -5.19 3.79
N LEU A 70 -0.22 -5.60 3.93
CA LEU A 70 0.62 -5.20 5.06
C LEU A 70 0.74 -3.67 5.20
N LEU A 71 0.99 -2.94 4.10
CA LEU A 71 1.11 -1.47 4.08
C LEU A 71 -0.18 -0.72 4.48
N LEU A 72 -1.34 -1.35 4.27
CA LEU A 72 -2.63 -0.78 4.69
C LEU A 72 -2.83 -0.89 6.20
N HIS A 73 -2.33 -1.96 6.81
CA HIS A 73 -2.55 -2.26 8.23
C HIS A 73 -1.37 -1.83 9.13
N ARG A 74 -0.17 -1.70 8.57
CA ARG A 74 1.05 -1.42 9.32
C ARG A 74 2.01 -0.53 8.54
N THR A 75 2.75 0.30 9.27
CA THR A 75 3.89 1.04 8.77
C THR A 75 5.18 0.23 8.94
N ALA A 76 6.08 0.32 7.97
CA ALA A 76 7.40 -0.27 8.05
C ALA A 76 8.46 0.70 7.55
N ARG A 77 9.67 0.60 8.10
CA ARG A 77 10.81 1.46 7.73
C ARG A 77 11.62 0.90 6.56
N ASP A 78 11.59 -0.42 6.40
CA ASP A 78 12.27 -1.11 5.32
C ASP A 78 11.53 -2.43 4.97
N TRP A 79 12.01 -3.08 3.91
CA TRP A 79 11.43 -4.32 3.38
C TRP A 79 11.54 -5.52 4.34
N THR A 80 12.52 -5.51 5.24
CA THR A 80 12.74 -6.57 6.22
C THR A 80 11.86 -6.35 7.45
N ASP A 81 11.75 -5.11 7.90
CA ASP A 81 10.82 -4.67 8.94
C ASP A 81 9.38 -5.04 8.58
N MET A 82 9.00 -4.84 7.31
CA MET A 82 7.67 -5.22 6.83
C MET A 82 7.38 -6.72 6.94
N ARG A 83 8.41 -7.57 6.80
CA ARG A 83 8.31 -9.02 6.96
C ARG A 83 8.56 -9.49 8.38
N THR A 84 8.82 -8.59 9.32
CA THR A 84 9.16 -8.94 10.70
C THR A 84 7.98 -8.67 11.61
N ILE A 85 7.36 -9.72 12.14
CA ILE A 85 6.20 -9.67 13.04
C ILE A 85 6.61 -10.28 14.37
N ASP A 86 6.42 -9.56 15.48
CA ASP A 86 6.77 -9.99 16.84
C ASP A 86 8.20 -10.55 16.97
N GLY A 87 9.15 -9.92 16.25
CA GLY A 87 10.57 -10.31 16.25
C GLY A 87 10.93 -11.47 15.32
N ILE A 88 9.97 -12.05 14.59
CA ILE A 88 10.18 -13.13 13.62
C ILE A 88 10.15 -12.57 12.20
N THR A 89 11.25 -12.70 11.46
CA THR A 89 11.31 -12.31 10.04
C THR A 89 10.86 -13.45 9.13
N TYR A 90 9.76 -13.24 8.42
CA TYR A 90 9.19 -14.20 7.48
C TYR A 90 9.86 -14.13 6.10
N GLY A 91 10.00 -15.27 5.44
CA GLY A 91 10.58 -15.36 4.10
C GLY A 91 9.78 -14.60 3.04
N THR A 92 8.45 -14.57 3.18
CA THR A 92 7.52 -13.96 2.23
C THR A 92 6.61 -12.94 2.90
N TYR A 93 6.12 -11.94 2.14
CA TYR A 93 5.08 -11.02 2.62
C TYR A 93 3.79 -11.76 2.99
N GLN A 94 3.47 -12.84 2.28
CA GLN A 94 2.33 -13.71 2.63
C GLN A 94 2.47 -14.32 4.03
N GLY A 95 3.65 -14.84 4.38
CA GLY A 95 3.91 -15.41 5.70
C GLY A 95 3.77 -14.36 6.81
N ALA A 96 4.31 -13.16 6.58
CA ALA A 96 4.15 -12.04 7.51
C ALA A 96 2.69 -11.60 7.64
N ALA A 97 1.93 -11.55 6.54
CA ALA A 97 0.53 -11.16 6.55
C ALA A 97 -0.37 -12.18 7.26
N ARG A 98 -0.08 -13.48 7.11
CA ARG A 98 -0.73 -14.54 7.89
C ARG A 98 -0.39 -14.45 9.37
N ALA A 99 0.87 -14.16 9.71
CA ALA A 99 1.29 -14.04 11.10
C ALA A 99 0.58 -12.92 11.88
N ILE A 100 0.17 -11.84 11.21
CA ILE A 100 -0.67 -10.79 11.81
C ILE A 100 -2.18 -11.05 11.71
N GLY A 101 -2.57 -12.23 11.20
CA GLY A 101 -3.97 -12.65 11.09
C GLY A 101 -4.77 -11.99 9.97
N LEU A 102 -4.13 -11.40 8.95
CA LEU A 102 -4.88 -10.78 7.84
C LEU A 102 -5.61 -11.80 6.95
N PHE A 103 -5.13 -13.05 6.95
CA PHE A 103 -5.52 -14.05 5.95
C PHE A 103 -5.66 -15.47 6.55
N ASP A 104 -5.94 -15.58 7.85
CA ASP A 104 -6.03 -16.86 8.54
C ASP A 104 -7.29 -17.67 8.19
N ASN A 105 -8.31 -17.01 7.65
CA ASN A 105 -9.47 -17.69 7.10
C ASN A 105 -9.26 -17.89 5.60
N SER A 106 -9.47 -19.11 5.12
CA SER A 106 -9.49 -19.55 3.72
C SER A 106 -10.51 -18.80 2.82
N ASP A 107 -11.02 -17.67 3.29
CA ASP A 107 -12.00 -16.80 2.66
C ASP A 107 -11.35 -15.58 1.98
N GLU A 108 -10.02 -15.58 1.73
CA GLU A 108 -9.31 -14.49 1.04
C GLU A 108 -10.03 -14.09 -0.26
N GLY A 109 -10.47 -15.09 -1.03
CA GLY A 109 -11.26 -14.86 -2.25
C GLY A 109 -12.62 -14.24 -1.99
N ILE A 110 -13.30 -14.61 -0.89
CA ILE A 110 -14.59 -14.03 -0.51
C ILE A 110 -14.40 -12.56 -0.11
N MET A 111 -13.38 -12.26 0.70
CA MET A 111 -13.08 -10.88 1.12
C MET A 111 -12.77 -9.97 -0.07
N VAL A 112 -11.96 -10.45 -1.03
CA VAL A 112 -11.68 -9.71 -2.28
C VAL A 112 -12.95 -9.49 -3.10
N PHE A 113 -13.83 -10.49 -3.14
CA PHE A 113 -15.09 -10.40 -3.88
C PHE A 113 -16.05 -9.38 -3.24
N GLU A 114 -16.20 -9.42 -1.92
CA GLU A 114 -17.01 -8.47 -1.15
C GLU A 114 -16.47 -7.04 -1.26
N GLU A 115 -15.16 -6.87 -1.21
CA GLU A 115 -14.51 -5.57 -1.40
C GLU A 115 -14.87 -4.97 -2.77
N LEU A 116 -14.81 -5.76 -3.84
CA LEU A 116 -15.17 -5.31 -5.19
C LEU A 116 -16.66 -4.97 -5.34
N VAL A 117 -17.54 -5.73 -4.69
CA VAL A 117 -18.97 -5.40 -4.64
C VAL A 117 -19.19 -4.06 -3.93
N ASN A 118 -18.53 -3.84 -2.79
CA ASN A 118 -18.63 -2.60 -2.01
C ASN A 118 -18.08 -1.38 -2.76
N PHE A 119 -17.05 -1.56 -3.60
CA PHE A 119 -16.53 -0.51 -4.47
C PHE A 119 -17.32 -0.30 -5.77
N GLY A 120 -18.43 -1.02 -5.96
CA GLY A 120 -19.30 -0.86 -7.12
C GLY A 120 -18.67 -1.36 -8.42
N ALA A 121 -17.85 -2.42 -8.35
CA ALA A 121 -17.28 -3.02 -9.55
C ALA A 121 -18.40 -3.48 -10.52
N PRO A 122 -18.23 -3.27 -11.84
CA PRO A 122 -19.24 -3.65 -12.81
C PRO A 122 -19.41 -5.18 -12.88
N PRO A 123 -20.60 -5.69 -13.29
CA PRO A 123 -20.86 -7.13 -13.36
C PRO A 123 -19.88 -7.93 -14.23
N SER A 124 -19.30 -7.33 -15.27
CA SER A 124 -18.26 -7.97 -16.09
C SER A 124 -16.98 -8.24 -15.29
N GLN A 125 -16.57 -7.28 -14.45
CA GLN A 125 -15.40 -7.38 -13.59
C GLN A 125 -15.62 -8.39 -12.46
N LEU A 126 -16.83 -8.45 -11.91
CA LEU A 126 -17.20 -9.45 -10.89
C LEU A 126 -17.19 -10.88 -11.45
N ARG A 127 -17.69 -11.12 -12.67
CA ARG A 127 -17.60 -12.46 -13.28
C ARG A 127 -16.16 -12.88 -13.57
N TRP A 128 -15.36 -11.92 -14.01
CA TRP A 128 -13.96 -12.18 -14.30
C TRP A 128 -13.16 -12.46 -13.03
N ILE A 129 -13.34 -11.67 -11.96
CA ILE A 129 -12.64 -11.92 -10.69
C ILE A 129 -13.09 -13.24 -10.05
N PHE A 130 -14.36 -13.63 -10.18
CA PHE A 130 -14.83 -14.95 -9.74
C PHE A 130 -14.02 -16.07 -10.39
N ALA A 131 -13.84 -16.02 -11.71
CA ALA A 131 -13.03 -17.02 -12.43
C ALA A 131 -11.55 -16.99 -12.05
N VAL A 132 -11.02 -15.83 -11.67
CA VAL A 132 -9.63 -15.67 -11.20
C VAL A 132 -9.41 -16.29 -9.82
N LEU A 133 -10.41 -16.19 -8.94
CA LEU A 133 -10.36 -16.66 -7.55
C LEU A 133 -10.76 -18.14 -7.41
N ALA A 134 -11.62 -18.66 -8.29
CA ALA A 134 -12.08 -20.05 -8.25
C ALA A 134 -11.08 -21.07 -8.85
N VAL A 135 -9.94 -20.60 -9.35
CA VAL A 135 -8.89 -21.42 -9.99
C VAL A 135 -7.65 -21.59 -9.08
N ASP A 136 -7.67 -21.03 -7.87
CA ASP A 136 -6.66 -21.28 -6.84
C ASP A 136 -6.87 -22.63 -6.11
#